data_AF-A0A954VIX3-F1
#
_entry.id   AF-A0A954VIX3-F1
#
_cell.length_a   1.000
_cell.length_b   1.000
_cell.length_c   1.000
_cell.angle_alpha   90.00
_cell.angle_beta   90.00
_cell.angle_gamma   90.00
#
_symmetry.space_group_name_H-M   'P 1'
#
loop_
_entity.id
_entity.type
_entity.pdbx_description
1 polymer ?
#
loop_
_entity_poly.entity_id
_entity_poly.type
_entity_poly.pdbx_seq_one_letter_code
_entity_poly.pdbx_strand_id
1 'polypeptide(L)' 'MSVLYIALPAAILLGASALVACVRCITAGQYDDLETPAVRILIDDIPSKGEN' A
#
# COMPACT_ATOMS: atom_id res chain seq x y z
N MET A 1 -28.91 3.08 -24.96
CA MET A 1 -29.15 3.15 -23.50
C MET A 1 -28.74 1.83 -22.86
N SER A 2 -27.44 1.63 -22.60
CA SER A 2 -26.91 0.34 -22.09
C SER A 2 -25.62 0.49 -21.29
N VAL A 3 -24.84 1.55 -21.53
CA VAL A 3 -23.56 1.82 -20.86
C VAL A 3 -23.68 1.82 -19.33
N LEU A 4 -24.80 2.29 -18.78
CA LEU A 4 -24.99 2.35 -17.33
C LEU A 4 -24.96 0.98 -16.66
N TYR A 5 -25.38 -0.09 -17.35
CA TYR A 5 -25.33 -1.46 -16.80
C TYR A 5 -23.91 -1.98 -16.61
N ILE A 6 -22.92 -1.37 -17.27
CA ILE A 6 -21.51 -1.74 -17.15
C ILE A 6 -20.78 -0.70 -16.30
N ALA A 7 -20.99 0.58 -16.58
CA ALA A 7 -20.30 1.67 -15.90
C ALA A 7 -20.63 1.74 -14.41
N LEU A 8 -21.90 1.51 -14.02
CA LEU A 8 -22.31 1.57 -12.62
C LEU A 8 -21.65 0.48 -11.76
N PRO A 9 -21.74 -0.83 -12.08
CA PRO A 9 -21.06 -1.85 -11.28
C PRO A 9 -19.54 -1.71 -11.33
N ALA A 10 -18.97 -1.31 -12.47
CA ALA A 10 -17.53 -1.06 -12.57
C ALA A 10 -17.08 0.07 -11.62
N ALA A 11 -17.81 1.18 -11.56
CA ALA A 11 -17.51 2.29 -10.67
C ALA A 11 -17.61 1.88 -9.19
N ILE A 12 -18.64 1.10 -8.83
CA ILE A 12 -18.82 0.59 -7.46
C ILE A 12 -17.66 -0.34 -7.08
N LEU A 13 -17.31 -1.30 -7.94
CA LEU A 13 -16.20 -2.22 -7.70
C LEU A 13 -14.87 -1.46 -7.56
N LEU A 14 -14.61 -0.50 -8.45
CA LEU A 14 -13.39 0.30 -8.43
C LEU A 14 -13.31 1.13 -7.13
N GLY A 15 -14.39 1.83 -6.76
CA GLY A 15 -14.46 2.59 -5.51
C GLY A 15 -14.31 1.72 -4.26
N ALA A 16 -14.99 0.57 -4.21
CA ALA A 16 -14.89 -0.36 -3.09
C ALA A 16 -13.47 -0.95 -2.97
N SER A 17 -12.85 -1.32 -4.10
CA SER A 17 -11.48 -1.84 -4.10
C SER A 17 -10.46 -0.81 -3.61
N ALA A 18 -10.60 0.45 -4.04
CA ALA A 18 -9.76 1.55 -3.59
C ALA A 18 -9.94 1.82 -2.09
N LEU A 19 -11.17 1.81 -1.60
CA LEU A 19 -11.46 1.99 -0.17
C LEU A 19 -10.85 0.86 0.67
N VAL A 20 -11.04 -0.39 0.26
CA VAL A 20 -10.46 -1.56 0.96
C VAL A 20 -8.93 -1.48 0.95
N ALA A 21 -8.32 -1.17 -0.19
CA ALA A 21 -6.87 -1.00 -0.28
C ALA A 21 -6.37 0.10 0.66
N CYS A 22 -7.04 1.25 0.69
CA CYS A 22 -6.71 2.37 1.56
C CYS A 22 -6.78 1.96 3.05
N VAL A 23 -7.89 1.37 3.48
CA VAL A 23 -8.07 0.90 4.86
C VAL A 23 -7.02 -0.15 5.23
N ARG A 24 -6.69 -1.07 4.31
CA ARG A 24 -5.63 -2.06 4.54
C ARG A 24 -4.25 -1.42 4.71
N CYS A 25 -3.90 -0.42 3.91
CA CYS A 25 -2.61 0.29 4.07
C CYS A 25 -2.51 0.99 5.43
N ILE A 26 -3.58 1.67 5.87
CA ILE A 26 -3.62 2.36 7.17
C ILE A 26 -3.52 1.34 8.30
N THR A 27 -4.32 0.28 8.27
CA THR A 27 -4.35 -0.74 9.34
C THR A 27 -3.12 -1.64 9.37
N ALA A 28 -2.41 -1.78 8.25
CA ALA A 28 -1.15 -2.53 8.19
C ALA A 28 0.05 -1.74 8.75
N GLY A 29 -0.13 -0.49 9.18
CA GLY A 29 0.96 0.33 9.73
C GLY A 29 1.97 0.78 8.69
N GLN A 30 1.64 0.72 7.39
CA GLN A 30 2.56 1.11 6.30
C GLN A 30 2.99 2.58 6.35
N TYR A 31 2.26 3.41 7.08
CA TYR A 31 2.53 4.85 7.23
C TYR A 31 3.05 5.22 8.62
N ASP A 32 3.30 4.23 9.50
CA ASP A 32 3.73 4.49 10.87
C ASP A 32 5.22 4.84 10.96
N ASP A 33 6.01 4.48 9.96
CA ASP A 33 7.42 4.81 9.85
C ASP A 33 7.63 6.11 9.06
N LEU A 34 7.71 7.23 9.78
CA LEU A 34 7.90 8.57 9.20
C LEU A 34 9.37 9.00 9.12
N GLU A 35 10.26 8.34 9.87
CA GLU A 35 11.64 8.79 10.11
C GLU A 35 12.66 7.93 9.37
N THR A 36 12.52 6.61 9.48
CA THR A 36 13.49 5.66 8.94
C THR A 36 13.55 5.62 7.40
N PRO A 37 12.49 5.90 6.60
CA PRO A 37 12.55 5.73 5.14
C PRO A 37 13.61 6.59 4.47
N ALA A 38 13.79 7.83 4.94
CA ALA A 38 14.73 8.79 4.36
C ALA A 38 16.19 8.40 4.64
N VAL A 39 16.47 7.77 5.78
CA VAL A 39 17.83 7.34 6.16
C VAL A 39 18.14 5.92 5.72
N ARG A 40 17.13 5.08 5.46
CA ARG A 40 17.30 3.68 5.03
C ARG A 40 18.05 3.56 3.70
N ILE A 41 17.89 4.50 2.78
CA ILE A 41 18.66 4.53 1.52
C ILE A 41 20.14 4.88 1.73
N LEU A 42 20.49 5.53 2.86
CA LEU A 42 21.87 5.88 3.21
C LEU A 42 22.58 4.76 3.96
N ILE A 43 21.84 3.83 4.56
CA ILE A 43 22.38 2.65 5.23
C ILE A 43 22.27 1.49 4.24
N ASP A 44 23.37 1.19 3.54
CA ASP A 44 23.47 -0.07 2.80
C ASP A 44 23.17 -1.21 3.76
N ASP A 45 22.29 -2.15 3.40
CA ASP A 45 21.94 -3.31 4.21
C ASP A 45 23.21 -4.12 4.49
N ILE A 46 23.93 -3.77 5.57
CA ILE A 46 25.16 -4.45 5.97
C ILE A 46 24.71 -5.86 6.38
N PRO A 47 25.06 -6.92 5.61
CA PRO A 47 24.73 -8.26 6.03
C PRO A 47 25.42 -8.49 7.36
N SER A 48 24.67 -8.79 8.42
CA SER A 48 25.28 -9.16 9.69
C SER A 48 26.16 -10.38 9.40
N LYS A 49 27.46 -10.19 9.55
CA LYS A 49 28.42 -11.27 9.38
C LYS A 49 28.05 -12.32 10.41
N GLY A 50 27.60 -13.48 9.92
CA GLY A 50 27.17 -14.60 10.74
C GLY A 50 28.15 -14.85 11.88
N GLU A 51 27.64 -14.76 13.09
CA GLU A 51 28.27 -15.26 14.31
C GLU A 51 28.40 -16.79 14.17
N ASN A 52 29.62 -17.24 13.98
CA ASN A 52 30.11 -18.55 14.40
C ASN A 52 31.28 -18.29 15.35
#